data_AF-A0A535IXE1-F1
#
_entry.id   AF-A0A535IXE1-F1
#
_cell.length_a   1.000
_cell.length_b   1.000
_cell.length_c   1.000
_cell.angle_alpha   90.00
_cell.angle_beta   90.00
_cell.angle_gamma   90.00
#
_symmetry.space_group_name_H-M   'P 1'
#
loop_
_entity.id
_entity.type
_entity.pdbx_description
1 polymer ?
#
loop_
_entity_poly.entity_id
_entity_poly.type
_entity_poly.pdbx_seq_one_letter_code
_entity_poly.pdbx_strand_id
1 'polypeptide(L)'
;MALLMLETVLVIALAPAFTAGAISLEREKQTLDMLATTPVSSLSIVIGKLFSALTYLFILIFASVPLSALVFVFGGVSPDDVVRGYAVILATALGLCSLGLFWSALMRRTQAATIATYFSMLAVTAGSFFVFYFWNTMTAGGTASVGPLSGRPPESLVYLNPYFAQADVMCGVESGFGDWCGQVAFVSDRPAASEGVAVPAGAPGAPVAQPGRAFGKPARIVSDLLGIQPVVPAFGVIRDGLWPRSAVAWIGLSVILIVASVQLVTPTRRWRLRRPGLRAALGRSS
;
A
#
# COMPACT_ATOMS: atom_id res chain seq x y z
N MET A 1 9.63 -5.64 14.34
CA MET A 1 8.18 -5.50 14.10
C MET A 1 7.68 -4.09 14.41
N ALA A 2 7.63 -3.69 15.68
CA ALA A 2 7.08 -2.40 16.09
C ALA A 2 7.74 -1.19 15.41
N LEU A 3 9.07 -1.23 15.23
CA LEU A 3 9.83 -0.15 14.60
C LEU A 3 9.39 0.13 13.16
N LEU A 4 9.31 -0.89 12.30
CA LEU A 4 8.90 -0.73 10.89
C LEU A 4 7.43 -0.31 10.76
N MET A 5 6.56 -0.80 11.66
CA MET A 5 5.17 -0.37 11.71
C MET A 5 5.06 1.10 12.10
N LEU A 6 5.77 1.52 13.15
CA LEU A 6 5.83 2.91 13.57
C LEU A 6 6.36 3.82 12.46
N GLU A 7 7.44 3.41 11.79
CA GLU A 7 8.00 4.14 10.66
C GLU A 7 6.99 4.30 9.52
N THR A 8 6.24 3.24 9.22
CA THR A 8 5.16 3.29 8.20
C THR A 8 4.08 4.30 8.59
N VAL A 9 3.67 4.34 9.86
CA VAL A 9 2.71 5.36 10.37
C VAL A 9 3.27 6.76 10.17
N LEU A 10 4.54 6.98 10.54
CA LEU A 10 5.20 8.28 10.41
C LEU A 10 5.27 8.73 8.96
N VAL A 11 5.64 7.84 8.03
CA VAL A 11 5.69 8.13 6.59
C VAL A 11 4.31 8.53 6.07
N ILE A 12 3.25 7.81 6.45
CA ILE A 12 1.88 8.13 6.03
C ILE A 12 1.43 9.50 6.56
N ALA A 13 1.81 9.86 7.79
CA ALA A 13 1.43 11.13 8.39
C ALA A 13 2.26 12.32 7.85
N LEU A 14 3.54 12.11 7.56
CA LEU A 14 4.49 13.13 7.16
C LEU A 14 4.51 13.40 5.65
N ALA A 15 4.34 12.37 4.81
CA ALA A 15 4.25 12.53 3.35
C ALA A 15 3.28 13.64 2.89
N PRO A 16 2.03 13.73 3.39
CA PRO A 16 1.10 14.80 3.00
C PRO A 16 1.52 16.17 3.54
N ALA A 17 2.14 16.23 4.72
CA ALA A 17 2.60 17.50 5.29
C ALA A 17 3.65 18.18 4.40
N PHE A 18 4.54 17.40 3.78
CA PHE A 18 5.58 17.93 2.90
C PHE A 18 5.13 18.12 1.44
N THR A 19 4.13 17.37 0.96
CA THR A 19 3.74 17.37 -0.47
C THR A 19 2.47 18.15 -0.79
N ALA A 20 1.49 18.24 0.12
CA ALA A 20 0.20 18.85 -0.19
C ALA A 20 0.29 20.35 -0.52
N GLY A 21 1.28 21.04 0.05
CA GLY A 21 1.57 22.45 -0.23
C GLY A 21 2.62 22.70 -1.32
N ALA A 22 3.25 21.67 -1.88
CA ALA A 22 4.47 21.85 -2.67
C ALA A 22 4.28 22.73 -3.93
N ILE A 23 3.10 22.65 -4.56
CA ILE A 23 2.75 23.43 -5.76
C ILE A 23 1.74 24.53 -5.43
N SER A 24 0.75 24.23 -4.60
CA SER A 24 -0.31 25.20 -4.25
C SER A 24 0.25 26.43 -3.53
N LEU A 25 1.29 26.27 -2.71
CA LEU A 25 1.91 27.38 -1.97
C LEU A 25 2.62 28.37 -2.91
N GLU A 26 3.16 27.90 -4.03
CA GLU A 26 3.79 28.76 -5.04
C GLU A 26 2.76 29.52 -5.87
N ARG A 27 1.62 28.88 -6.17
CA ARG A 27 0.50 29.55 -6.82
C ARG A 27 -0.08 30.66 -5.96
N GLU A 28 -0.19 30.42 -4.66
CA GLU A 28 -0.73 31.39 -3.69
C GLU A 28 0.20 32.59 -3.49
N LYS A 29 1.52 32.37 -3.60
CA LYS A 29 2.54 33.44 -3.54
C LYS A 29 2.75 34.18 -4.87
N GLN A 30 1.99 33.85 -5.92
CA GLN A 30 2.13 34.40 -7.29
C GLN A 30 3.53 34.30 -7.92
N THR A 31 4.44 33.49 -7.36
CA THR A 31 5.79 33.31 -7.93
C THR A 31 5.79 32.48 -9.21
N LEU A 32 4.73 31.69 -9.42
CA LEU A 32 4.58 30.83 -10.61
C LEU A 32 4.49 31.64 -11.91
N ASP A 33 3.87 32.83 -11.90
CA ASP A 33 3.79 33.71 -13.07
C ASP A 33 5.16 34.34 -13.41
N MET A 34 5.99 34.62 -12.39
CA MET A 34 7.35 35.11 -12.60
C MET A 34 8.26 34.01 -13.18
N LEU A 35 8.12 32.77 -12.69
CA LEU A 35 8.87 31.60 -13.19
C LEU A 35 8.44 31.15 -14.60
N ALA A 36 7.18 31.36 -14.99
CA ALA A 36 6.67 31.02 -16.32
C ALA A 36 7.25 31.91 -17.44
N THR A 37 7.91 33.03 -17.11
CA THR A 37 8.64 33.87 -18.08
C THR A 37 10.02 33.33 -18.42
N THR A 38 10.52 32.34 -17.66
CA THR A 38 11.83 31.70 -17.87
C THR A 38 11.63 30.36 -18.61
N PRO A 39 12.50 29.96 -19.57
CA PRO A 39 12.32 28.74 -20.38
C PRO A 39 12.60 27.44 -19.60
N VAL A 40 12.11 27.32 -18.37
CA VAL A 40 12.25 26.12 -17.54
C VAL A 40 11.08 25.19 -17.82
N SER A 41 11.38 23.93 -18.11
CA SER A 41 10.34 22.93 -18.39
C SER A 41 9.52 22.62 -17.12
N SER A 42 8.20 22.58 -17.25
CA SER A 42 7.27 22.27 -16.15
C SER A 42 7.54 20.92 -15.49
N LEU A 43 8.11 19.96 -16.24
CA LEU A 43 8.53 18.66 -15.74
C LEU A 43 9.64 18.78 -14.69
N SER A 44 10.64 19.63 -14.94
CA SER A 44 11.78 19.81 -14.03
C SER A 44 11.34 20.41 -12.69
N ILE A 45 10.34 21.29 -12.71
CA ILE A 45 9.78 21.90 -11.49
C ILE A 45 9.08 20.84 -10.65
N VAL A 46 8.20 20.04 -11.28
CA VAL A 46 7.42 19.01 -10.59
C VAL A 46 8.32 17.93 -9.99
N ILE A 47 9.31 17.44 -10.74
CA ILE A 47 10.26 16.42 -10.27
C ILE A 47 11.14 17.00 -9.14
N GLY A 48 11.60 18.24 -9.26
CA GLY A 48 12.39 18.90 -8.21
C GLY A 48 11.61 19.04 -6.90
N LYS A 49 10.32 19.38 -6.97
CA LYS A 49 9.43 19.45 -5.80
C LYS A 49 9.20 18.08 -5.17
N LEU A 50 8.96 17.07 -5.99
CA LEU A 50 8.79 15.70 -5.51
C LEU A 50 10.07 15.20 -4.82
N PHE A 51 11.23 15.42 -5.43
CA PHE A 51 12.51 15.01 -4.87
C PHE A 51 12.81 15.73 -3.55
N SER A 52 12.52 17.04 -3.46
CA SER A 52 12.67 17.79 -2.21
C SER A 52 11.84 17.20 -1.07
N ALA A 53 10.60 16.77 -1.33
CA ALA A 53 9.76 16.15 -0.31
C ALA A 53 10.23 14.73 0.03
N LEU A 54 10.67 13.96 -0.96
CA LEU A 54 11.22 12.61 -0.76
C LEU A 54 12.51 12.62 0.04
N THR A 55 13.38 13.62 -0.12
CA THR A 55 14.62 13.73 0.66
C THR A 55 14.34 13.74 2.16
N TYR A 56 13.29 14.44 2.60
CA TYR A 56 12.93 14.45 4.03
C TYR A 56 12.49 13.05 4.52
N LEU A 57 11.71 12.34 3.72
CA LEU A 57 11.31 10.96 4.05
C LEU A 57 12.50 9.99 3.99
N PHE A 58 13.41 10.15 3.03
CA PHE A 58 14.63 9.34 2.99
C PHE A 58 15.51 9.59 4.21
N ILE A 59 15.67 10.84 4.65
CA ILE A 59 16.40 11.13 5.88
C ILE A 59 15.76 10.40 7.07
N LEU A 60 14.42 10.40 7.17
CA LEU A 60 13.70 9.67 8.22
C LEU A 60 13.95 8.16 8.16
N ILE A 61 13.91 7.57 6.95
CA ILE A 61 14.14 6.14 6.72
C ILE A 61 15.59 5.77 7.03
N PHE A 62 16.56 6.55 6.55
CA PHE A 62 17.99 6.34 6.85
C PHE A 62 18.30 6.52 8.34
N ALA A 63 17.59 7.42 9.04
CA ALA A 63 17.72 7.57 10.49
C ALA A 63 17.19 6.35 11.27
N SER A 64 16.29 5.56 10.70
CA SER A 64 15.80 4.32 11.33
C SER A 64 16.75 3.12 11.14
N VAL A 65 17.67 3.18 10.17
CA VAL A 65 18.68 2.13 9.91
C VAL A 65 19.57 1.81 11.13
N PRO A 66 20.17 2.78 11.85
CA PRO A 66 20.94 2.45 13.06
C PRO A 66 20.06 1.86 14.17
N LEU A 67 18.79 2.28 14.25
CA LEU A 67 17.85 1.71 15.22
C LEU A 67 17.49 0.26 14.87
N SER A 68 17.32 -0.08 13.59
CA SER A 68 17.09 -1.45 13.16
C SER A 68 18.33 -2.33 13.37
N ALA A 69 19.54 -1.78 13.24
CA ALA A 69 20.78 -2.46 13.62
C ALA A 69 20.84 -2.79 15.13
N LEU A 70 20.38 -1.90 16.02
CA LEU A 70 20.28 -2.21 17.45
C LEU A 70 19.31 -3.37 17.72
N VAL A 71 18.14 -3.36 17.08
CA VAL A 71 17.14 -4.43 17.22
C VAL A 71 17.68 -5.77 16.71
N PHE A 72 18.52 -5.76 15.67
CA PHE A 72 19.18 -6.95 15.16
C PHE A 72 20.10 -7.60 16.20
N VAL A 73 20.83 -6.79 16.98
CA VAL A 73 21.73 -7.28 18.05
C VAL A 73 20.99 -8.01 19.16
N PHE A 74 19.76 -7.60 19.48
CA PHE A 74 18.94 -8.26 20.50
C PHE A 74 18.37 -9.62 20.07
N GLY A 75 18.55 -10.02 18.82
CA GLY A 75 18.12 -11.31 18.28
C GLY A 75 16.60 -11.39 18.11
N GLY A 76 16.13 -11.50 16.87
CA GLY A 76 14.69 -11.65 16.60
C GLY A 76 14.18 -11.22 15.22
N VAL A 77 15.05 -10.77 14.32
CA VAL A 77 14.67 -10.38 12.95
C VAL A 77 15.70 -10.84 11.92
N SER A 78 15.24 -11.39 10.80
CA SER A 78 16.11 -11.73 9.67
C SER A 78 16.53 -10.45 8.93
N PRO A 79 17.78 -10.34 8.44
CA PRO A 79 18.21 -9.16 7.67
C PRO A 79 17.44 -9.05 6.34
N ASP A 80 17.05 -10.18 5.75
CA ASP A 80 16.22 -10.24 4.53
C ASP A 80 14.82 -9.62 4.75
N ASP A 81 14.17 -9.90 5.88
CA ASP A 81 12.85 -9.31 6.22
C ASP A 81 12.94 -7.80 6.41
N VAL A 82 14.05 -7.32 6.99
CA VAL A 82 14.31 -5.89 7.18
C VAL A 82 14.47 -5.19 5.83
N VAL A 83 15.26 -5.76 4.92
CA VAL A 83 15.46 -5.21 3.57
C VAL A 83 14.15 -5.14 2.79
N ARG A 84 13.34 -6.21 2.84
CA ARG A 84 12.01 -6.24 2.20
C ARG A 84 11.07 -5.19 2.80
N GLY A 85 11.07 -5.02 4.12
CA GLY A 85 10.28 -4.00 4.80
C GLY A 85 10.65 -2.58 4.38
N TYR A 86 11.95 -2.28 4.28
CA TYR A 86 12.42 -0.99 3.77
C TYR A 86 12.03 -0.76 2.30
N ALA A 87 12.09 -1.78 1.46
CA ALA A 87 11.66 -1.67 0.06
C ALA A 87 10.18 -1.28 -0.06
N VAL A 88 9.31 -1.87 0.78
CA VAL A 88 7.88 -1.51 0.84
C VAL A 88 7.70 -0.07 1.34
N ILE A 89 8.42 0.35 2.39
CA ILE A 89 8.36 1.74 2.89
C ILE A 89 8.76 2.74 1.80
N LEU A 90 9.84 2.46 1.07
CA LEU A 90 10.30 3.33 -0.01
C LEU A 90 9.27 3.44 -1.15
N ALA A 91 8.68 2.32 -1.57
CA ALA A 91 7.65 2.31 -2.60
C ALA A 91 6.39 3.09 -2.16
N THR A 92 5.95 2.88 -0.92
CA THR A 92 4.78 3.56 -0.35
C THR A 92 5.02 5.06 -0.18
N ALA A 93 6.21 5.47 0.28
CA ALA A 93 6.60 6.88 0.38
C ALA A 93 6.52 7.58 -0.99
N LEU A 94 7.07 6.97 -2.04
CA LEU A 94 6.99 7.50 -3.41
C LEU A 94 5.55 7.67 -3.89
N GLY A 95 4.72 6.67 -3.65
CA GLY A 95 3.31 6.69 -4.01
C GLY A 95 2.50 7.77 -3.29
N LEU A 96 2.66 7.87 -1.97
CA LEU A 96 1.98 8.85 -1.13
C LEU A 96 2.42 10.28 -1.47
N CYS A 97 3.73 10.50 -1.69
CA CYS A 97 4.24 11.80 -2.11
C CYS A 97 3.67 12.22 -3.47
N SER A 98 3.59 11.29 -4.42
CA SER A 98 3.02 11.54 -5.74
C SER A 98 1.52 11.88 -5.67
N LEU A 99 0.78 11.22 -4.77
CA LEU A 99 -0.63 11.50 -4.50
C LEU A 99 -0.84 12.89 -3.91
N GLY A 100 -0.06 13.29 -2.91
CA GLY A 100 -0.14 14.63 -2.34
C GLY A 100 0.26 15.73 -3.33
N LEU A 101 1.28 15.48 -4.14
CA LEU A 101 1.69 16.37 -5.23
C LEU A 101 0.57 16.53 -6.28
N PHE A 102 -0.13 15.45 -6.63
CA PHE A 102 -1.26 15.50 -7.57
C PHE A 102 -2.40 16.39 -7.05
N TRP A 103 -2.81 16.23 -5.79
CA TRP A 103 -3.82 17.10 -5.17
C TRP A 103 -3.35 18.55 -5.05
N SER A 104 -2.06 18.77 -4.76
CA SER A 104 -1.44 20.10 -4.74
C SER A 104 -1.45 20.77 -6.12
N ALA A 105 -1.22 20.00 -7.19
CA ALA A 105 -1.28 20.50 -8.57
C ALA A 105 -2.72 20.77 -9.05
N LEU A 106 -3.70 20.01 -8.57
CA LEU A 106 -5.10 20.15 -8.95
C LEU A 106 -5.76 21.38 -8.30
N MET A 107 -5.44 21.67 -7.04
CA MET A 107 -6.09 22.72 -6.27
C MET A 107 -5.39 24.08 -6.42
N ARG A 108 -6.17 25.16 -6.22
CA ARG A 108 -5.66 26.55 -6.25
C ARG A 108 -5.34 27.11 -4.86
N ARG A 109 -5.97 26.60 -3.81
CA ARG A 109 -5.75 27.02 -2.42
C ARG A 109 -5.03 25.93 -1.64
N THR A 110 -4.01 26.30 -0.88
CA THR A 110 -3.20 25.35 -0.11
C THR A 110 -4.01 24.61 0.94
N GLN A 111 -4.91 25.30 1.65
CA GLN A 111 -5.76 24.66 2.67
C GLN A 111 -6.63 23.53 2.09
N ALA A 112 -7.24 23.76 0.92
CA ALA A 112 -8.07 22.75 0.25
C ALA A 112 -7.22 21.56 -0.25
N ALA A 113 -6.01 21.82 -0.74
CA ALA A 113 -5.09 20.78 -1.18
C ALA A 113 -4.67 19.87 -0.01
N THR A 114 -4.35 20.45 1.14
CA THR A 114 -3.96 19.71 2.36
C THR A 114 -5.09 18.80 2.84
N ILE A 115 -6.31 19.34 2.96
CA ILE A 115 -7.47 18.55 3.41
C ILE A 115 -7.76 17.41 2.44
N ALA A 116 -7.76 17.68 1.12
CA ALA A 116 -8.01 16.64 0.11
C ALA A 116 -6.93 15.55 0.13
N THR A 117 -5.65 15.94 0.32
CA THR A 117 -4.55 14.98 0.41
C THR A 117 -4.71 14.07 1.62
N TYR A 118 -4.90 14.63 2.83
CA TYR A 118 -5.10 13.83 4.04
C TYR A 118 -6.32 12.92 3.94
N PHE A 119 -7.43 13.44 3.41
CA PHE A 119 -8.65 12.65 3.20
C PHE A 119 -8.40 11.49 2.24
N SER A 120 -7.71 11.73 1.12
CA SER A 120 -7.40 10.67 0.15
C SER A 120 -6.47 9.59 0.73
N MET A 121 -5.47 9.96 1.53
CA MET A 121 -4.57 9.00 2.18
C MET A 121 -5.29 8.18 3.26
N LEU A 122 -6.15 8.82 4.04
CA LEU A 122 -6.98 8.15 5.03
C LEU A 122 -7.96 7.20 4.35
N ALA A 123 -8.59 7.62 3.24
CA ALA A 123 -9.49 6.77 2.46
C ALA A 123 -8.76 5.54 1.89
N VAL A 124 -7.55 5.71 1.34
CA VAL A 124 -6.74 4.58 0.84
C VAL A 124 -6.33 3.64 1.98
N THR A 125 -5.97 4.17 3.13
CA THR A 125 -5.38 3.35 4.21
C THR A 125 -6.44 2.80 5.15
N ALA A 126 -7.17 3.67 5.85
CA ALA A 126 -8.23 3.29 6.78
C ALA A 126 -9.48 2.77 6.04
N GLY A 127 -9.80 3.32 4.86
CA GLY A 127 -10.91 2.80 4.04
C GLY A 127 -10.65 1.37 3.56
N SER A 128 -9.41 1.02 3.18
CA SER A 128 -9.06 -0.37 2.84
C SER A 128 -9.21 -1.31 4.04
N PHE A 129 -8.81 -0.88 5.24
CA PHE A 129 -9.06 -1.64 6.48
C PHE A 129 -10.56 -1.81 6.74
N PHE A 130 -11.32 -0.73 6.65
CA PHE A 130 -12.76 -0.75 6.89
C PHE A 130 -13.48 -1.69 5.93
N VAL A 131 -13.22 -1.58 4.62
CA VAL A 131 -13.81 -2.44 3.59
C VAL A 131 -13.45 -3.90 3.83
N PHE A 132 -12.20 -4.19 4.19
CA PHE A 132 -11.77 -5.55 4.50
C PHE A 132 -12.51 -6.13 5.71
N TYR A 133 -12.53 -5.44 6.85
CA TYR A 133 -13.21 -5.92 8.05
C TYR A 133 -14.72 -6.04 7.83
N PHE A 134 -15.33 -5.08 7.14
CA PHE A 134 -16.74 -5.12 6.80
C PHE A 134 -17.09 -6.31 5.90
N TRP A 135 -16.27 -6.59 4.88
CA TRP A 135 -16.45 -7.76 4.03
C TRP A 135 -16.28 -9.05 4.83
N ASN A 136 -15.28 -9.11 5.70
CA ASN A 136 -15.03 -10.28 6.54
C ASN A 136 -16.18 -10.52 7.52
N THR A 137 -16.72 -9.49 8.19
CA THR A 137 -17.88 -9.66 9.09
C THR A 137 -19.15 -10.05 8.34
N MET A 138 -19.37 -9.52 7.14
CA MET A 138 -20.48 -9.92 6.26
C MET A 138 -20.38 -11.37 5.79
N THR A 139 -19.17 -11.89 5.63
CA THR A 139 -18.90 -13.25 5.11
C THR A 139 -18.75 -14.29 6.23
N ALA A 140 -18.23 -13.90 7.40
CA ALA A 140 -17.91 -14.78 8.53
C ALA A 140 -19.03 -14.90 9.59
N GLY A 141 -20.20 -14.28 9.36
CA GLY A 141 -21.40 -14.52 10.16
C GLY A 141 -21.94 -15.93 9.93
N GLY A 142 -21.74 -16.82 10.91
CA GLY A 142 -22.22 -18.20 10.86
C GLY A 142 -23.72 -18.33 10.56
N THR A 143 -24.07 -19.39 9.83
CA THR A 143 -25.42 -19.90 9.49
C THR A 143 -26.36 -19.04 8.65
N ALA A 144 -26.07 -17.76 8.43
CA ALA A 144 -26.76 -16.98 7.40
C ALA A 144 -25.80 -15.91 6.88
N SER A 145 -25.39 -16.03 5.62
CA SER A 145 -24.80 -14.94 4.86
C SER A 145 -25.84 -13.82 4.74
N VAL A 146 -25.84 -12.85 5.66
CA VAL A 146 -26.85 -11.79 5.73
C VAL A 146 -26.57 -10.62 4.76
N GLY A 147 -25.81 -10.85 3.69
CA GLY A 147 -25.42 -9.80 2.74
C GLY A 147 -25.29 -10.28 1.29
N PRO A 148 -25.36 -9.38 0.31
CA PRO A 148 -25.24 -9.69 -1.12
C PRO A 148 -23.83 -10.09 -1.57
N LEU A 149 -22.84 -9.98 -0.68
CA LEU A 149 -21.44 -10.27 -0.96
C LEU A 149 -21.13 -11.70 -0.51
N SER A 150 -20.93 -12.60 -1.48
CA SER A 150 -20.49 -13.97 -1.23
C SER A 150 -19.06 -14.15 -1.73
N GLY A 151 -18.22 -14.80 -0.92
CA GLY A 151 -16.83 -15.09 -1.26
C GLY A 151 -15.79 -14.23 -0.54
N ARG A 152 -14.52 -14.50 -0.82
CA ARG A 152 -13.38 -13.79 -0.24
C ARG A 152 -13.25 -12.38 -0.84
N PRO A 153 -12.79 -11.38 -0.07
CA PRO A 153 -12.49 -10.07 -0.64
C PRO A 153 -11.37 -10.19 -1.69
N PRO A 154 -11.46 -9.47 -2.82
CA PRO A 154 -10.42 -9.53 -3.85
C PRO A 154 -9.09 -9.01 -3.31
N GLU A 155 -8.00 -9.75 -3.57
CA GLU A 155 -6.64 -9.42 -3.11
C GLU A 155 -6.16 -8.03 -3.58
N SER A 156 -6.69 -7.53 -4.70
CA SER A 156 -6.36 -6.23 -5.27
C SER A 156 -6.70 -5.05 -4.37
N LEU A 157 -7.70 -5.19 -3.49
CA LEU A 157 -8.14 -4.14 -2.57
C LEU A 157 -7.08 -3.85 -1.50
N VAL A 158 -6.25 -4.84 -1.20
CA VAL A 158 -5.27 -4.79 -0.11
C VAL A 158 -3.87 -4.37 -0.61
N TYR A 159 -3.60 -4.43 -1.91
CA TYR A 159 -2.30 -4.02 -2.48
C TYR A 159 -1.92 -2.57 -2.19
N LEU A 160 -2.89 -1.67 -2.09
CA LEU A 160 -2.66 -0.26 -1.78
C LEU A 160 -2.55 0.02 -0.27
N ASN A 161 -2.76 -0.96 0.58
CA ASN A 161 -2.64 -0.76 2.02
C ASN A 161 -1.20 -1.06 2.49
N PRO A 162 -0.40 -0.03 2.85
CA PRO A 162 0.98 -0.21 3.25
C PRO A 162 1.13 -1.05 4.52
N TYR A 163 0.14 -1.03 5.42
CA TYR A 163 0.17 -1.81 6.66
C TYR A 163 0.02 -3.31 6.40
N PHE A 164 -0.82 -3.72 5.45
CA PHE A 164 -0.95 -5.13 5.09
C PHE A 164 0.30 -5.66 4.38
N ALA A 165 0.90 -4.84 3.51
CA ALA A 165 2.18 -5.17 2.88
C ALA A 165 3.28 -5.36 3.93
N GLN A 166 3.35 -4.47 4.92
CA GLN A 166 4.30 -4.60 6.03
C GLN A 166 3.99 -5.79 6.92
N ALA A 167 2.71 -6.10 7.16
CA ALA A 167 2.32 -7.27 7.95
C ALA A 167 2.71 -8.59 7.25
N ASP A 168 2.60 -8.66 5.91
CA ASP A 168 3.02 -9.81 5.09
C ASP A 168 4.51 -10.11 5.21
N VAL A 169 5.38 -9.09 5.09
CA VAL A 169 6.83 -9.23 5.27
C VAL A 169 7.17 -9.75 6.67
N MET A 170 6.37 -9.36 7.67
CA MET A 170 6.63 -9.56 9.08
C MET A 170 5.91 -10.78 9.69
N CYS A 171 5.08 -11.47 8.90
CA CYS A 171 4.25 -12.62 9.28
C CYS A 171 5.07 -13.78 9.88
N GLY A 172 6.36 -13.89 9.57
CA GLY A 172 7.23 -15.00 10.00
C GLY A 172 7.80 -14.91 11.42
N VAL A 173 7.63 -13.78 12.10
CA VAL A 173 8.24 -13.52 13.42
C VAL A 173 7.19 -13.06 14.45
N GLU A 174 5.92 -13.39 14.20
CA GLU A 174 4.81 -13.02 15.07
C GLU A 174 4.96 -13.69 16.44
N SER A 175 5.16 -12.90 17.50
CA SER A 175 5.30 -13.38 18.88
C SER A 175 3.97 -13.44 19.65
N GLY A 176 2.82 -13.39 18.96
CA GLY A 176 1.49 -13.59 19.53
C GLY A 176 0.65 -12.34 19.82
N PHE A 177 1.14 -11.14 19.47
CA PHE A 177 0.33 -9.90 19.52
C PHE A 177 -0.49 -9.72 18.23
N GLY A 178 -1.65 -10.38 18.17
CA GLY A 178 -2.66 -10.23 17.11
C GLY A 178 -2.45 -11.16 15.90
N ASP A 179 -3.53 -11.74 15.38
CA ASP A 179 -3.54 -12.73 14.28
C ASP A 179 -3.37 -12.09 12.89
N TRP A 180 -2.39 -11.20 12.73
CA TRP A 180 -2.17 -10.46 11.49
C TRP A 180 -1.68 -11.38 10.37
N CYS A 181 -0.85 -12.36 10.70
CA CYS A 181 -0.36 -13.35 9.73
C CYS A 181 -1.52 -14.22 9.20
N GLY A 182 -2.45 -14.63 10.07
CA GLY A 182 -3.67 -15.35 9.67
C GLY A 182 -4.60 -14.51 8.79
N GLN A 183 -4.70 -13.21 9.04
CA GLN A 183 -5.48 -12.31 8.19
C GLN A 183 -4.87 -12.10 6.80
N VAL A 184 -3.55 -11.91 6.71
CA VAL A 184 -2.84 -11.80 5.42
C VAL A 184 -2.97 -13.09 4.61
N ALA A 185 -2.84 -14.24 5.27
CA ALA A 185 -3.03 -15.57 4.68
C ALA A 185 -4.46 -15.74 4.11
N PHE A 186 -5.47 -15.31 4.86
CA PHE A 186 -6.87 -15.34 4.43
C PHE A 186 -7.14 -14.49 3.17
N VAL A 187 -6.56 -13.28 3.11
CA VAL A 187 -6.70 -12.37 1.95
C VAL A 187 -5.99 -12.92 0.72
N SER A 188 -4.78 -13.44 0.91
CA SER A 188 -3.92 -13.89 -0.20
C SER A 188 -4.20 -15.31 -0.66
N ASP A 189 -5.16 -16.00 -0.04
CA ASP A 189 -5.46 -17.42 -0.25
C ASP A 189 -4.22 -18.32 -0.17
N ARG A 190 -3.32 -17.99 0.77
CA ARG A 190 -2.08 -18.71 1.00
C ARG A 190 -2.11 -19.35 2.39
N PRO A 191 -1.48 -20.52 2.57
CA PRO A 191 -1.30 -21.08 3.90
C PRO A 191 -0.57 -20.06 4.77
N ALA A 192 -1.09 -19.81 5.97
CA ALA A 192 -0.40 -18.94 6.91
C ALA A 192 0.97 -19.54 7.17
N ALA A 193 2.00 -18.70 7.23
CA ALA A 193 3.36 -19.13 7.50
C ALA A 193 3.56 -19.90 8.83
N SER A 194 2.53 -19.97 9.66
CA SER A 194 2.47 -20.79 10.86
C SER A 194 2.02 -22.24 10.60
N GLU A 195 1.63 -22.58 9.37
CA GLU A 195 1.37 -23.95 8.96
C GLU A 195 2.66 -24.55 8.40
N GLY A 196 3.47 -25.09 9.32
CA GLY A 196 4.50 -26.05 8.93
C GLY A 196 3.85 -27.15 8.09
N VAL A 197 4.44 -27.44 6.93
CA VAL A 197 4.08 -28.61 6.12
C VAL A 197 4.17 -29.84 7.02
N ALA A 198 3.02 -30.40 7.38
CA ALA A 198 2.97 -31.73 7.96
C ALA A 198 3.44 -32.70 6.87
N VAL A 199 4.69 -33.16 6.97
CA VAL A 199 5.15 -34.33 6.22
C VAL A 199 4.30 -35.50 6.71
N PRO A 200 3.54 -36.20 5.85
CA PRO A 200 2.77 -37.35 6.32
C PRO A 200 3.75 -38.48 6.62
N ALA A 201 4.09 -38.66 7.90
CA ALA A 201 4.63 -39.92 8.38
C ALA A 201 3.51 -40.96 8.24
N GLY A 202 3.80 -42.04 7.52
CA GLY A 202 2.83 -43.02 7.02
C GLY A 202 1.76 -43.42 8.03
N ALA A 203 0.51 -43.13 7.68
CA ALA A 203 -0.66 -43.78 8.24
C ALA A 203 -1.64 -44.05 7.08
N PRO A 204 -2.04 -45.31 6.82
CA PRO A 204 -3.02 -45.61 5.80
C PRO A 204 -4.39 -45.10 6.27
N GLY A 205 -4.96 -44.10 5.57
CA GLY A 205 -6.34 -43.65 5.78
C GLY A 205 -6.58 -42.16 6.05
N ALA A 206 -5.61 -41.26 5.86
CA ALA A 206 -5.85 -39.83 6.08
C ALA A 206 -6.75 -39.22 4.97
N PRO A 207 -7.84 -38.49 5.32
CA PRO A 207 -8.71 -37.85 4.34
C PRO A 207 -8.02 -36.66 3.68
N VAL A 208 -8.21 -36.55 2.36
CA VAL A 208 -7.74 -35.42 1.54
C VAL A 208 -8.37 -34.12 2.06
N ALA A 209 -7.54 -33.19 2.53
CA ALA A 209 -8.00 -31.88 2.99
C ALA A 209 -8.54 -31.05 1.81
N GLN A 210 -9.84 -30.72 1.85
CA GLN A 210 -10.48 -29.81 0.90
C GLN A 210 -10.17 -28.34 1.25
N PRO A 211 -9.98 -27.47 0.25
CA PRO A 211 -9.66 -26.08 0.48
C PRO A 211 -10.93 -25.31 0.83
N GLY A 212 -10.94 -24.74 2.03
CA GLY A 212 -12.00 -23.84 2.48
C GLY A 212 -12.85 -24.45 3.58
N ARG A 213 -12.49 -24.15 4.83
CA ARG A 213 -13.44 -23.79 5.90
C ARG A 213 -12.69 -23.55 7.21
N ALA A 214 -13.25 -22.62 7.98
CA ALA A 214 -13.01 -22.31 9.39
C ALA A 214 -11.96 -21.21 9.67
N PHE A 215 -12.48 -19.99 9.81
CA PHE A 215 -11.96 -19.01 10.76
C PHE A 215 -12.18 -19.60 12.15
N GLY A 216 -11.13 -20.16 12.76
CA GLY A 216 -11.21 -20.72 14.10
C GLY A 216 -10.33 -21.95 14.28
N LYS A 217 -9.03 -21.73 14.48
CA LYS A 217 -8.08 -22.61 15.18
C LYS A 217 -8.38 -24.14 15.21
N PRO A 218 -8.63 -24.89 14.11
CA PRO A 218 -8.72 -26.34 14.23
C PRO A 218 -7.31 -26.95 14.20
N ALA A 219 -6.38 -26.32 13.48
CA ALA A 219 -5.02 -26.82 13.29
C ALA A 219 -4.24 -26.91 14.61
N ARG A 220 -4.39 -25.93 15.51
CA ARG A 220 -3.72 -25.94 16.83
C ARG A 220 -4.23 -27.06 17.75
N ILE A 221 -5.53 -27.37 17.72
CA ILE A 221 -6.12 -28.39 18.60
C ILE A 221 -5.65 -29.78 18.17
N VAL A 222 -5.59 -30.05 16.86
CA VAL A 222 -5.11 -31.32 16.32
C VAL A 222 -3.59 -31.50 16.52
N SER A 223 -2.80 -30.42 16.41
CA SER A 223 -1.34 -30.46 16.65
C SER A 223 -0.99 -30.64 18.13
N ASP A 224 -1.73 -30.02 19.06
CA ASP A 224 -1.56 -30.19 20.51
C ASP A 224 -1.94 -31.61 20.96
N LEU A 225 -2.96 -32.22 20.35
CA LEU A 225 -3.39 -33.60 20.63
C LEU A 225 -2.41 -34.66 20.10
N LEU A 226 -1.63 -34.36 19.06
CA LEU A 226 -0.64 -35.28 18.46
C LEU A 226 0.81 -35.00 18.90
N GLY A 227 1.06 -33.99 19.73
CA GLY A 227 2.41 -33.60 20.16
C GLY A 227 3.31 -33.13 19.02
N ILE A 228 2.74 -32.75 17.87
CA ILE A 228 3.48 -32.28 16.70
C ILE A 228 3.68 -30.78 16.87
N GLN A 229 4.85 -30.39 17.38
CA GLN A 229 5.26 -28.98 17.35
C GLN A 229 5.44 -28.55 15.88
N PRO A 230 4.81 -27.45 15.43
CA PRO A 230 5.10 -26.92 14.12
C PRO A 230 6.57 -26.48 14.10
N VAL A 231 7.38 -27.12 13.25
CA VAL A 231 8.73 -26.63 12.94
C VAL A 231 8.53 -25.29 12.25
N VAL A 232 8.76 -24.21 12.99
CA VAL A 232 8.84 -22.86 12.43
C VAL A 232 10.20 -22.82 11.72
N PRO A 233 10.28 -22.79 10.38
CA PRO A 233 11.57 -22.64 9.73
C PRO A 233 12.13 -21.27 10.10
N ALA A 234 13.16 -21.30 10.92
CA ALA A 234 13.93 -20.14 11.32
C ALA A 234 14.74 -19.69 10.09
N PHE A 235 14.35 -18.55 9.53
CA PHE A 235 15.10 -17.76 8.54
C PHE A 235 15.09 -18.25 7.08
N GLY A 236 14.81 -17.32 6.15
CA GLY A 236 15.24 -17.45 4.75
C GLY A 236 14.26 -18.04 3.73
N VAL A 237 12.96 -18.10 4.00
CA VAL A 237 12.00 -18.46 2.94
C VAL A 237 11.79 -17.23 2.02
N ILE A 238 12.05 -17.42 0.72
CA ILE A 238 11.51 -16.55 -0.33
C ILE A 238 9.99 -16.76 -0.28
N ARG A 239 9.31 -15.89 0.47
CA ARG A 239 7.87 -15.83 0.48
C ARG A 239 7.49 -14.99 -0.73
N ASP A 240 6.89 -15.65 -1.71
CA ASP A 240 6.22 -15.04 -2.86
C ASP A 240 4.99 -14.28 -2.35
N GLY A 241 5.25 -13.19 -1.61
CA GLY A 241 4.29 -12.55 -0.72
C GLY A 241 3.33 -11.61 -1.43
N LEU A 242 2.45 -10.99 -0.64
CA LEU A 242 1.65 -9.83 -1.05
C LEU A 242 2.55 -8.60 -1.28
N TRP A 243 3.68 -8.54 -0.56
CA TRP A 243 4.59 -7.39 -0.55
C TRP A 243 5.14 -6.97 -1.93
N PRO A 244 5.56 -7.85 -2.86
CA PRO A 244 6.09 -7.39 -4.16
C PRO A 244 4.98 -6.79 -5.03
N ARG A 245 3.77 -7.36 -4.96
CA ARG A 245 2.60 -6.87 -5.70
C ARG A 245 2.19 -5.48 -5.21
N SER A 246 2.22 -5.27 -3.90
CA SER A 246 1.99 -3.95 -3.31
C SER A 246 3.05 -2.92 -3.73
N ALA A 247 4.32 -3.31 -3.74
CA ALA A 247 5.42 -2.42 -4.15
C ALA A 247 5.26 -2.01 -5.62
N VAL A 248 4.96 -2.95 -6.51
CA VAL A 248 4.68 -2.67 -7.92
C VAL A 248 3.44 -1.80 -8.08
N ALA A 249 2.37 -2.04 -7.31
CA ALA A 249 1.16 -1.23 -7.35
C ALA A 249 1.44 0.23 -6.95
N TRP A 250 2.23 0.44 -5.89
CA TRP A 250 2.63 1.78 -5.45
C TRP A 250 3.54 2.50 -6.45
N ILE A 251 4.50 1.78 -7.03
CA ILE A 251 5.37 2.33 -8.09
C ILE A 251 4.54 2.69 -9.32
N GLY A 252 3.65 1.80 -9.79
CA GLY A 252 2.75 2.07 -10.92
C GLY A 252 1.84 3.28 -10.66
N LEU A 253 1.22 3.34 -9.48
CA LEU A 253 0.39 4.48 -9.06
C LEU A 253 1.19 5.78 -9.02
N SER A 254 2.42 5.75 -8.50
CA SER A 254 3.31 6.93 -8.46
C SER A 254 3.59 7.47 -9.86
N VAL A 255 3.94 6.60 -10.82
CA VAL A 255 4.24 7.00 -12.20
C VAL A 255 3.00 7.64 -12.84
N ILE A 256 1.83 7.02 -12.68
CA ILE A 256 0.56 7.55 -13.22
C ILE A 256 0.26 8.94 -12.63
N LEU A 257 0.41 9.11 -11.31
CA LEU A 257 0.14 10.37 -10.62
C LEU A 257 1.14 11.47 -10.97
N ILE A 258 2.42 11.13 -11.15
CA ILE A 258 3.45 12.06 -11.61
C ILE A 258 3.10 12.55 -13.02
N VAL A 259 2.78 11.64 -13.94
CA VAL A 259 2.37 11.99 -15.30
C VAL A 259 1.10 12.86 -15.28
N ALA A 260 0.09 12.50 -14.48
CA ALA A 260 -1.13 13.28 -14.34
C ALA A 260 -0.86 14.69 -13.77
N SER A 261 0.00 14.80 -12.76
CA SER A 261 0.42 16.08 -12.17
C SER A 261 1.13 16.97 -13.19
N VAL A 262 2.04 16.41 -13.98
CA VAL A 262 2.73 17.12 -15.07
C VAL A 262 1.71 17.64 -16.08
N GLN A 263 0.75 16.83 -16.52
CA GLN A 263 -0.27 17.26 -17.48
C GLN A 263 -1.18 18.36 -16.94
N LEU A 264 -1.43 18.40 -15.62
CA LEU A 264 -2.21 19.47 -14.99
C LEU A 264 -1.45 20.79 -14.88
N VAL A 265 -0.12 20.73 -14.71
CA VAL A 265 0.74 21.93 -14.64
C VAL A 265 1.07 22.47 -16.02
N THR A 266 1.14 21.61 -17.05
CA THR A 266 1.47 22.04 -18.41
C THR A 266 0.24 22.70 -19.05
N PRO A 267 0.29 23.98 -19.48
CA PRO A 267 -0.86 24.68 -20.06
C PRO A 267 -1.31 24.12 -21.43
N THR A 268 -0.60 23.14 -21.99
CA THR A 268 -1.01 22.43 -23.21
C THR A 268 -2.10 21.41 -22.91
N ARG A 269 -3.31 21.92 -22.67
CA ARG A 269 -4.57 21.17 -22.60
C ARG A 269 -4.87 20.53 -23.97
N ARG A 270 -4.11 19.49 -24.35
CA ARG A 270 -4.26 18.78 -25.64
C ARG A 270 -5.44 17.82 -25.70
N TRP A 271 -6.17 17.62 -24.59
CA TRP A 271 -7.47 16.95 -24.59
C TRP A 271 -8.62 17.90 -24.98
N ARG A 272 -8.47 18.63 -26.09
CA ARG A 272 -9.67 18.83 -26.92
C ARG A 272 -9.90 17.48 -27.58
N LEU A 273 -10.85 16.71 -27.04
CA LEU A 273 -11.53 15.69 -27.82
C LEU A 273 -11.90 16.36 -29.15
N ARG A 274 -11.15 16.01 -30.19
CA ARG A 274 -11.44 16.39 -31.56
C ARG A 274 -12.68 15.58 -31.90
N ARG A 275 -13.87 16.05 -31.51
CA ARG A 275 -15.15 15.55 -32.03
C ARG A 275 -15.07 15.71 -33.54
N PRO A 276 -14.90 14.64 -34.33
CA PRO A 276 -14.97 14.76 -35.78
C PRO A 276 -16.44 14.96 -36.12
N GLY A 277 -16.76 16.02 -36.85
CA GLY A 277 -18.02 16.11 -37.59
C GLY A 277 -19.26 16.49 -36.78
N LEU A 278 -19.37 17.77 -36.41
CA LEU A 278 -20.70 18.41 -36.24
C LEU A 278 -20.78 19.74 -37.00
N ARG A 279 -20.07 19.85 -38.13
CA ARG A 279 -20.19 20.97 -39.08
C ARG A 279 -20.72 20.55 -40.46
N ALA A 280 -21.02 19.27 -40.66
CA ALA A 280 -21.59 18.77 -41.92
C ALA A 280 -23.13 18.83 -41.98
N ALA A 281 -23.81 19.16 -40.88
CA ALA A 281 -25.29 19.14 -40.81
C ALA A 281 -25.97 20.52 -40.93
N LEU A 282 -25.22 21.62 -41.09
CA LEU A 282 -25.77 22.98 -41.19
C LEU A 282 -25.48 23.66 -42.54
N GLY A 283 -25.05 22.89 -43.54
CA GLY A 283 -24.66 23.40 -44.86
C GLY A 283 -25.33 22.67 -46.02
N ARG A 284 -26.65 22.47 -45.95
CA ARG A 284 -27.50 22.12 -47.12
C ARG A 284 -28.98 22.28 -46.77
N SER A 285 -29.49 23.48 -47.00
CA SER A 285 -30.89 23.73 -47.37
C SER A 285 -30.93 25.06 -48.13
N SER A 286 -30.51 24.98 -49.39
CA SER A 286 -30.83 25.92 -50.47
C SER A 286 -31.51 25.13 -51.55
#